data_AF-A0A2N6CYF3-F1
#
_entry.id   AF-A0A2N6CYF3-F1
#
_cell.length_a   1.000
_cell.length_b   1.000
_cell.length_c   1.000
_cell.angle_alpha   90.00
_cell.angle_beta   90.00
_cell.angle_gamma   90.00
#
_symmetry.space_group_name_H-M   'P 1'
#
loop_
_entity.id
_entity.type
_entity.pdbx_description
1 polymer ?
#
loop_
_entity_poly.entity_id
_entity_poly.type
_entity_poly.pdbx_seq_one_letter_code
_entity_poly.pdbx_strand_id
1 'polypeptide(L)'
;MNIEARNSRALVTLKDLEFAYNELSASGMSPVSVRRAFTRFVDLTQKLTSVMRKEYKQLAGESWIASEFQGWCAHTEVFKKIRNADQHQNPIQIQVKERKLYAITEDKDKFIAVECVWELDDQLANKPPDGMFLMPTNPETGGPNKSVRYTPSKVEYEFLLYPETTEIIDLLGSLGTRNILSLSKSCYEILCDYYGYYEVKISNYPDSILNQESKGESP
;
A
#
# COMPACT_ATOMS: atom_id res chain seq x y z
N MET A 1 -28.16 -12.71 -20.56
CA MET A 1 -26.98 -13.50 -20.98
C MET A 1 -26.27 -13.87 -19.69
N ASN A 2 -26.45 -15.11 -19.23
CA ASN A 2 -25.92 -15.58 -17.95
C ASN A 2 -24.44 -15.94 -18.19
N ILE A 3 -23.54 -15.00 -17.89
CA ILE A 3 -22.12 -15.33 -17.74
C ILE A 3 -22.05 -16.00 -16.36
N GLU A 4 -22.10 -17.33 -16.33
CA GLU A 4 -21.69 -18.04 -15.11
C GLU A 4 -20.31 -17.49 -14.75
N ALA A 5 -20.19 -16.95 -13.53
CA ALA A 5 -18.96 -16.33 -13.08
C ALA A 5 -17.85 -17.37 -13.16
N ARG A 6 -16.97 -17.22 -14.16
CA ARG A 6 -15.75 -18.02 -14.31
C ARG A 6 -14.94 -17.76 -13.06
N ASN A 7 -14.93 -18.71 -12.13
CA ASN A 7 -14.12 -18.64 -10.91
C ASN A 7 -12.64 -18.85 -11.28
N SER A 8 -12.02 -17.85 -11.92
CA SER A 8 -10.59 -17.85 -12.24
C SER A 8 -9.77 -17.67 -10.96
N ARG A 9 -8.57 -18.26 -10.88
CA ARG A 9 -7.67 -18.04 -9.74
C ARG A 9 -7.21 -16.58 -9.72
N ALA A 10 -7.16 -15.92 -10.88
CA ALA A 10 -6.92 -14.49 -10.98
C ALA A 10 -8.00 -13.68 -10.25
N LEU A 11 -9.29 -14.00 -10.42
CA LEU A 11 -10.39 -13.32 -9.72
C LEU A 11 -10.29 -13.49 -8.20
N VAL A 12 -10.02 -14.72 -7.73
CA VAL A 12 -9.81 -14.98 -6.30
C VAL A 12 -8.66 -14.14 -5.76
N THR A 13 -7.54 -14.08 -6.50
CA THR A 13 -6.37 -13.29 -6.09
C THR A 13 -6.65 -11.78 -6.10
N LEU A 14 -7.46 -11.28 -7.05
CA LEU A 14 -7.90 -9.89 -7.07
C LEU A 14 -8.76 -9.56 -5.84
N LYS A 15 -9.64 -10.47 -5.44
CA LYS A 15 -10.46 -10.33 -4.23
C LYS A 15 -9.62 -10.37 -2.95
N ASP A 16 -8.60 -11.22 -2.89
CA ASP A 16 -7.62 -11.20 -1.80
C ASP A 16 -6.87 -9.86 -1.73
N LEU A 17 -6.51 -9.29 -2.88
CA LEU A 17 -5.84 -7.99 -2.98
C LEU A 17 -6.76 -6.84 -2.53
N GLU A 18 -8.03 -6.86 -2.95
CA GLU A 18 -9.08 -5.92 -2.49
C GLU A 18 -9.23 -5.98 -0.97
N PHE A 19 -9.29 -7.19 -0.39
CA PHE A 19 -9.34 -7.35 1.05
C PHE A 19 -8.10 -6.77 1.74
N ALA A 20 -6.90 -7.03 1.22
CA ALA A 20 -5.67 -6.50 1.79
C ALA A 20 -5.59 -4.97 1.72
N TYR A 21 -6.11 -4.36 0.65
CA TYR A 21 -6.24 -2.91 0.54
C TYR A 21 -7.22 -2.35 1.58
N ASN A 22 -8.38 -2.99 1.73
CA ASN A 22 -9.37 -2.58 2.73
C ASN A 22 -8.82 -2.71 4.15
N GLU A 23 -8.10 -3.79 4.46
CA GLU A 23 -7.40 -3.98 5.74
C GLU A 23 -6.35 -2.89 5.97
N LEU A 24 -5.57 -2.53 4.97
CA LEU A 24 -4.60 -1.42 5.05
C LEU A 24 -5.31 -0.09 5.37
N SER A 25 -6.42 0.20 4.71
CA SER A 25 -7.21 1.42 4.96
C SER A 25 -7.84 1.44 6.37
N ALA A 26 -8.14 0.26 6.92
CA ALA A 26 -8.76 0.08 8.23
C ALA A 26 -7.74 -0.14 9.37
N SER A 27 -6.45 -0.25 9.07
CA SER A 27 -5.38 -0.57 10.04
C SER A 27 -5.18 0.47 11.15
N GLY A 28 -5.87 1.61 11.04
CA GLY A 28 -5.93 2.64 12.08
C GLY A 28 -4.58 3.27 12.35
N MET A 29 -4.29 3.55 13.62
CA MET A 29 -3.07 4.24 14.06
C MET A 29 -1.90 3.30 14.39
N SER A 30 -2.00 2.00 14.12
CA SER A 30 -0.97 1.01 14.49
C SER A 30 0.11 0.89 13.40
N PRO A 31 1.36 1.33 13.63
CA PRO A 31 2.42 1.24 12.63
C PRO A 31 2.68 -0.20 12.17
N VAL A 32 2.78 -1.16 13.10
CA VAL A 32 3.01 -2.57 12.75
C VAL A 32 1.86 -3.18 11.95
N SER A 33 0.60 -2.81 12.24
CA SER A 33 -0.55 -3.30 11.48
C SER A 33 -0.52 -2.76 10.06
N VAL A 34 -0.25 -1.46 9.90
CA VAL A 34 -0.10 -0.83 8.58
C VAL A 34 1.04 -1.46 7.79
N ARG A 35 2.21 -1.67 8.41
CA ARG A 35 3.36 -2.31 7.77
C ARG A 35 3.00 -3.72 7.27
N ARG A 36 2.39 -4.54 8.12
CA ARG A 36 1.99 -5.93 7.76
C ARG A 36 0.94 -5.96 6.65
N ALA A 37 -0.09 -5.12 6.75
CA ALA A 37 -1.13 -5.01 5.73
C ALA A 37 -0.53 -4.56 4.39
N PHE A 38 0.38 -3.60 4.42
CA PHE A 38 1.07 -3.11 3.22
C PHE A 38 1.99 -4.17 2.61
N THR A 39 2.81 -4.88 3.40
CA THR A 39 3.63 -6.00 2.91
C THR A 39 2.76 -7.06 2.22
N ARG A 40 1.66 -7.48 2.86
CA ARG A 40 0.72 -8.43 2.25
C ARG A 40 0.12 -7.89 0.95
N PHE A 41 -0.26 -6.62 0.90
CA PHE A 41 -0.76 -5.99 -0.32
C PHE A 41 0.30 -6.06 -1.44
N VAL A 42 1.56 -5.69 -1.16
CA VAL A 42 2.68 -5.78 -2.11
C VAL A 42 2.84 -7.20 -2.66
N ASP A 43 2.83 -8.22 -1.81
CA ASP A 43 2.93 -9.63 -2.24
C ASP A 43 1.78 -10.04 -3.16
N LEU A 44 0.55 -9.62 -2.83
CA LEU A 44 -0.64 -9.93 -3.61
C LEU A 44 -0.62 -9.26 -4.99
N THR A 45 0.00 -8.08 -5.14
CA THR A 45 0.19 -7.46 -6.47
C THR A 45 1.01 -8.37 -7.41
N GLN A 46 2.08 -9.00 -6.89
CA GLN A 46 2.87 -9.97 -7.65
C GLN A 46 2.08 -11.24 -7.91
N LYS A 47 1.40 -11.76 -6.88
CA LYS A 47 0.63 -12.99 -7.00
C LYS A 47 -0.42 -12.87 -8.11
N LEU A 48 -1.14 -11.75 -8.16
CA LEU A 48 -2.15 -11.48 -9.18
C LEU A 48 -1.56 -11.56 -10.59
N THR A 49 -0.51 -10.79 -10.87
CA THR A 49 0.14 -10.78 -12.20
C THR A 49 0.75 -12.14 -12.55
N SER A 50 1.27 -12.88 -11.58
CA SER A 50 1.79 -14.24 -11.77
C SER A 50 0.70 -15.24 -12.13
N VAL A 51 -0.43 -15.21 -11.41
CA VAL A 51 -1.57 -16.09 -11.66
C VAL A 51 -2.17 -15.82 -13.04
N MET A 52 -2.43 -14.55 -13.40
CA MET A 52 -2.92 -14.17 -14.73
C MET A 52 -2.04 -14.75 -15.85
N ARG A 53 -0.71 -14.61 -15.73
CA ARG A 53 0.24 -15.15 -16.73
C ARG A 53 0.15 -16.66 -16.88
N LYS A 54 0.08 -17.37 -15.75
CA LYS A 54 0.00 -18.85 -15.73
C LYS A 54 -1.33 -19.32 -16.31
N GLU A 55 -2.43 -18.71 -15.89
CA GLU A 55 -3.77 -19.05 -16.37
C GLU A 55 -3.92 -18.73 -17.86
N TYR A 56 -3.44 -17.57 -18.31
CA TYR A 56 -3.45 -17.24 -19.73
C TYR A 56 -2.68 -18.27 -20.56
N LYS A 57 -1.46 -18.65 -20.13
CA LYS A 57 -0.66 -19.65 -20.83
C LYS A 57 -1.36 -21.01 -20.92
N GLN A 58 -2.06 -21.42 -19.86
CA GLN A 58 -2.84 -22.66 -19.86
C GLN A 58 -4.03 -22.60 -20.81
N LEU A 59 -4.71 -21.44 -20.92
CA LEU A 59 -5.90 -21.26 -21.76
C LEU A 59 -5.58 -21.02 -23.24
N ALA A 60 -4.62 -20.14 -23.52
CA ALA A 60 -4.29 -19.67 -24.85
C ALA A 60 -3.16 -20.47 -25.51
N GLY A 61 -2.41 -21.26 -24.75
CA GLY A 61 -1.19 -21.94 -25.23
C GLY A 61 0.00 -20.99 -25.47
N GLU A 62 -0.18 -19.69 -25.26
CA GLU A 62 0.81 -18.65 -25.56
C GLU A 62 1.28 -17.92 -24.30
N SER A 63 2.45 -17.28 -24.39
CA SER A 63 2.95 -16.45 -23.30
C SER A 63 2.13 -15.16 -23.18
N TRP A 64 1.77 -14.79 -21.96
CA TRP A 64 1.12 -13.52 -21.69
C TRP A 64 2.04 -12.32 -21.90
N ILE A 65 1.61 -11.36 -22.71
CA ILE A 65 2.37 -10.15 -23.05
C ILE A 65 1.86 -8.98 -22.22
N ALA A 66 2.44 -8.79 -21.04
CA ALA A 66 2.04 -7.71 -20.13
C ALA A 66 2.28 -6.30 -20.72
N SER A 67 3.29 -6.15 -21.58
CA SER A 67 3.66 -4.86 -22.18
C SER A 67 2.61 -4.28 -23.14
N GLU A 68 1.63 -5.06 -23.58
CA GLU A 68 0.52 -4.55 -24.38
C GLU A 68 -0.46 -3.69 -23.56
N PHE A 69 -0.49 -3.88 -22.24
CA PHE A 69 -1.30 -3.05 -21.36
C PHE A 69 -0.69 -1.65 -21.21
N GLN A 70 -1.41 -0.64 -21.71
CA GLN A 70 -0.94 0.75 -21.73
C GLN A 70 -1.01 1.44 -20.35
N GLY A 71 -1.70 0.84 -19.37
CA GLY A 71 -1.89 1.45 -18.04
C GLY A 71 -0.68 1.32 -17.11
N TRP A 72 0.40 0.62 -17.51
CA TRP A 72 1.62 0.56 -16.71
C TRP A 72 2.25 1.93 -16.54
N CYS A 73 2.58 2.30 -15.30
CA CYS A 73 3.16 3.61 -14.98
C CYS A 73 4.13 3.54 -13.78
N ALA A 74 4.60 4.72 -13.34
CA ALA A 74 5.51 4.85 -12.20
C ALA A 74 4.96 4.22 -10.90
N HIS A 75 3.63 4.25 -10.68
CA HIS A 75 3.02 3.59 -9.53
C HIS A 75 3.23 2.07 -9.55
N THR A 76 3.04 1.40 -10.69
CA THR A 76 3.24 -0.05 -10.76
C THR A 76 4.71 -0.44 -10.73
N GLU A 77 5.59 0.41 -11.28
CA GLU A 77 7.03 0.19 -11.20
C GLU A 77 7.56 0.36 -9.78
N VAL A 78 7.05 1.32 -8.98
CA VAL A 78 7.49 1.45 -7.58
C VAL A 78 7.14 0.20 -6.77
N PHE A 79 5.95 -0.39 -6.94
CA PHE A 79 5.57 -1.64 -6.26
C PHE A 79 6.47 -2.82 -6.65
N LYS A 80 6.82 -2.93 -7.93
CA LYS A 80 7.77 -3.94 -8.41
C LYS A 80 9.16 -3.77 -7.78
N LYS A 81 9.63 -2.52 -7.61
CA LYS A 81 10.92 -2.22 -6.96
C LYS A 81 10.89 -2.48 -5.46
N ILE A 82 9.84 -2.04 -4.76
CA ILE A 82 9.62 -2.30 -3.32
C ILE A 82 9.69 -3.80 -3.04
N ARG A 83 8.92 -4.58 -3.79
CA ARG A 83 8.89 -6.05 -3.69
C ARG A 83 10.27 -6.67 -3.91
N ASN A 84 11.00 -6.21 -4.93
CA ASN A 84 12.35 -6.73 -5.19
C ASN A 84 13.31 -6.43 -4.03
N ALA A 85 13.19 -5.26 -3.42
CA ALA A 85 13.98 -4.89 -2.25
C ALA A 85 13.59 -5.76 -1.04
N ASP A 86 12.30 -5.94 -0.78
CA ASP A 86 11.79 -6.77 0.33
C ASP A 86 12.24 -8.23 0.24
N GLN A 87 12.20 -8.83 -0.95
CA GLN A 87 12.55 -10.24 -1.17
C GLN A 87 14.05 -10.53 -1.15
N HIS A 88 14.90 -9.54 -1.40
CA HIS A 88 16.33 -9.78 -1.67
C HIS A 88 17.31 -8.90 -0.88
N GLN A 89 16.84 -7.83 -0.25
CA GLN A 89 17.69 -6.82 0.37
C GLN A 89 17.20 -6.48 1.78
N ASN A 90 16.20 -5.62 1.88
CA ASN A 90 15.76 -5.00 3.12
C ASN A 90 14.24 -5.17 3.27
N PRO A 91 13.75 -5.64 4.44
CA PRO A 91 12.32 -5.70 4.71
C PRO A 91 11.67 -4.33 4.56
N ILE A 92 10.40 -4.28 4.13
CA ILE A 92 9.64 -3.03 4.03
C ILE A 92 9.61 -2.32 5.40
N GLN A 93 10.09 -1.09 5.40
CA GLN A 93 10.06 -0.17 6.53
C GLN A 93 9.11 1.00 6.27
N ILE A 94 8.56 1.55 7.36
CA ILE A 94 7.67 2.70 7.31
C ILE A 94 8.15 3.81 8.26
N GLN A 95 7.74 5.02 7.94
CA GLN A 95 7.82 6.19 8.81
C GLN A 95 6.41 6.62 9.20
N VAL A 96 6.29 7.34 10.33
CA VAL A 96 5.02 7.91 10.78
C VAL A 96 5.10 9.42 10.70
N LYS A 97 4.30 10.03 9.83
CA LYS A 97 4.07 11.47 9.88
C LYS A 97 2.95 11.74 10.88
N GLU A 98 3.25 12.52 11.90
CA GLU A 98 2.31 12.93 12.94
C GLU A 98 2.04 14.42 12.82
N ARG A 99 0.77 14.80 12.90
CA ARG A 99 0.31 16.20 12.88
C ARG A 99 -0.58 16.46 14.09
N LYS A 100 -0.14 17.38 14.96
CA LYS A 100 -0.91 17.84 16.13
C LYS A 100 -1.49 19.22 15.85
N LEU A 101 -2.80 19.35 16.01
CA LEU A 101 -3.52 20.62 15.84
C LEU A 101 -3.93 21.17 17.20
N TYR A 102 -3.52 22.39 17.50
CA TYR A 102 -3.84 23.12 18.73
C TYR A 102 -4.78 24.27 18.41
N ALA A 103 -5.99 24.26 18.97
CA ALA A 103 -6.97 25.31 18.71
C ALA A 103 -6.47 26.68 19.24
N ILE A 104 -6.70 27.73 18.45
CA ILE A 104 -6.47 29.10 18.88
C ILE A 104 -7.72 29.57 19.63
N THR A 105 -7.57 29.93 20.90
CA THR A 105 -8.70 30.27 21.79
C THR A 105 -9.58 31.39 21.25
N GLU A 106 -8.98 32.33 20.53
CA GLU A 106 -9.62 33.53 19.97
C GLU A 106 -10.32 33.26 18.63
N ASP A 107 -10.03 32.14 17.97
CA ASP A 107 -10.55 31.77 16.66
C ASP A 107 -10.70 30.25 16.54
N LYS A 108 -11.93 29.78 16.80
CA LYS A 108 -12.25 28.34 16.94
C LYS A 108 -12.01 27.54 15.66
N ASP A 109 -11.91 28.18 14.50
CA ASP A 109 -11.68 27.53 13.21
C ASP A 109 -10.21 27.52 12.81
N LYS A 110 -9.33 28.14 13.61
CA LYS A 110 -7.88 28.16 13.37
C LYS A 110 -7.11 27.29 14.35
N PHE A 111 -6.10 26.63 13.79
CA PHE A 111 -5.23 25.74 14.54
C PHE A 111 -3.77 26.10 14.28
N ILE A 112 -2.95 26.01 15.32
CA ILE A 112 -1.51 25.87 15.15
C ILE A 112 -1.24 24.39 14.86
N ALA A 113 -0.66 24.10 13.71
CA ALA A 113 -0.25 22.76 13.32
C ALA A 113 1.24 22.56 13.64
N VAL A 114 1.55 21.48 14.35
CA VAL A 114 2.93 21.00 14.53
C VAL A 114 3.03 19.65 13.86
N GLU A 115 4.01 19.50 12.96
CA GLU A 115 4.22 18.29 12.17
C GLU A 115 5.62 17.74 12.40
N CYS A 116 5.73 16.41 12.51
CA CYS A 116 6.99 15.71 12.48
C CYS A 116 6.87 14.40 11.68
N VAL A 117 8.01 13.89 11.23
CA VAL A 117 8.11 12.55 10.65
C VAL A 117 9.03 11.74 11.53
N TRP A 118 8.51 10.65 12.06
CA TRP A 118 9.24 9.71 12.89
C TRP A 118 9.84 8.61 12.02
N GLU A 119 11.17 8.46 12.11
CA GLU A 119 11.83 7.21 11.81
C GLU A 119 11.64 6.27 13.00
N LEU A 120 11.09 5.08 12.75
CA LEU A 120 10.80 4.13 13.81
C LEU A 120 12.00 3.22 14.04
N ASP A 121 12.60 3.32 15.22
CA ASP A 121 13.62 2.38 15.69
C ASP A 121 13.04 0.95 15.79
N ASP A 122 11.76 0.84 16.20
CA ASP A 122 11.02 -0.42 16.27
C ASP A 122 9.86 -0.45 15.25
N GLN A 123 10.09 -1.16 14.14
CA GLN A 123 9.10 -1.41 13.08
C GLN A 123 7.98 -2.40 13.50
N LEU A 124 8.01 -2.90 14.74
CA LEU A 124 6.99 -3.76 15.35
C LEU A 124 6.13 -3.02 16.38
N ALA A 125 6.36 -1.71 16.57
CA ALA A 125 5.58 -0.91 17.49
C ALA A 125 4.10 -0.83 17.08
N ASN A 126 3.20 -1.03 18.05
CA ASN A 126 1.75 -0.90 17.87
C ASN A 126 1.24 0.54 17.98
N LYS A 127 2.10 1.48 18.40
CA LYS A 127 1.76 2.88 18.58
C LYS A 127 2.86 3.75 17.97
N PRO A 128 2.52 4.92 17.42
CA PRO A 128 3.50 5.94 17.05
C PRO A 128 4.36 6.34 18.26
N PRO A 129 5.59 6.83 18.03
CA PRO A 129 6.43 7.37 19.09
C PRO A 129 5.74 8.53 19.82
N ASP A 130 6.04 8.69 21.10
CA ASP A 130 5.66 9.88 21.86
C ASP A 130 6.88 10.82 21.95
N GLY A 131 6.65 12.13 21.80
CA GLY A 131 7.79 13.07 21.85
C GLY A 131 7.54 14.47 21.30
N MET A 132 6.47 14.69 20.53
CA MET A 132 6.14 16.02 20.02
C MET A 132 5.16 16.75 20.94
N PHE A 133 5.59 17.86 21.55
CA PHE A 133 4.75 18.65 22.46
C PHE A 133 4.88 20.15 22.20
N LEU A 134 3.79 20.88 22.35
CA LEU A 134 3.80 22.34 22.40
C LEU A 134 3.78 22.79 23.87
N MET A 135 4.65 23.74 24.23
CA MET A 135 4.83 24.20 25.61
C MET A 135 4.95 25.73 25.63
N PRO A 136 4.40 26.40 26.65
CA PRO A 136 4.61 27.83 26.81
C PRO A 136 6.05 28.13 27.24
N THR A 137 6.51 29.33 26.92
CA THR A 137 7.78 29.85 27.43
C THR A 137 7.62 30.26 28.90
N ASN A 138 8.59 29.90 29.74
CA ASN A 138 8.71 30.40 31.10
C ASN A 138 9.14 31.88 31.06
N PRO A 139 8.35 32.81 31.61
CA PRO A 139 8.64 34.24 31.53
C PRO A 139 9.91 34.66 32.29
N GLU A 140 10.31 33.92 33.33
CA GLU A 140 11.49 34.23 34.13
C GLU A 140 12.79 33.75 33.47
N THR A 141 12.75 32.57 32.84
CA THR A 141 13.96 31.94 32.27
C THR A 141 14.08 32.10 30.76
N GLY A 142 13.00 32.49 30.07
CA GLY A 142 12.93 32.53 28.61
C GLY A 142 12.97 31.15 27.94
N GLY A 143 13.09 30.06 28.73
CA GLY A 143 13.13 28.69 28.25
C GLY A 143 11.76 28.00 28.25
N PRO A 144 11.64 26.78 27.71
CA PRO A 144 10.37 26.04 27.73
C PRO A 144 9.94 25.72 29.17
N ASN A 145 8.68 26.00 29.49
CA ASN A 145 8.12 25.66 30.79
C ASN A 145 7.77 24.17 30.86
N LYS A 146 8.72 23.36 31.36
CA LYS A 146 8.63 21.88 31.38
C LYS A 146 7.44 21.30 32.16
N SER A 147 6.81 22.07 33.05
CA SER A 147 5.66 21.61 33.85
C SER A 147 4.31 21.78 33.14
N VAL A 148 4.26 22.50 32.02
CA VAL A 148 3.02 22.77 31.28
C VAL A 148 3.15 22.29 29.84
N ARG A 149 2.21 21.46 29.40
CA ARG A 149 2.08 21.02 28.00
C ARG A 149 0.69 21.40 27.50
N TYR A 150 0.62 22.01 26.32
CA TYR A 150 -0.65 22.19 25.64
C TYR A 150 -1.16 20.82 25.16
N THR A 151 -2.45 20.59 25.31
CA THR A 151 -3.11 19.39 24.78
C THR A 151 -3.59 19.69 23.36
N PRO A 152 -3.22 18.86 22.36
CA PRO A 152 -3.74 19.05 21.01
C PRO A 152 -5.25 18.78 20.98
N SER A 153 -5.97 19.55 20.19
CA SER A 153 -7.40 19.36 19.93
C SER A 153 -7.64 18.19 18.98
N LYS A 154 -6.70 17.93 18.07
CA LYS A 154 -6.73 16.82 17.12
C LYS A 154 -5.31 16.30 16.86
N VAL A 155 -5.18 15.00 16.67
CA VAL A 155 -3.95 14.35 16.21
C VAL A 155 -4.26 13.53 14.97
N GLU A 156 -3.45 13.69 13.93
CA GLU A 156 -3.57 13.00 12.65
C GLU A 156 -2.29 12.22 12.38
N TYR A 157 -2.43 11.05 11.78
CA TYR A 157 -1.31 10.18 11.41
C TYR A 157 -1.37 9.83 9.94
N GLU A 158 -0.23 9.91 9.28
CA GLU A 158 -0.01 9.32 7.96
C GLU A 158 1.17 8.35 8.03
N PHE A 159 1.08 7.26 7.29
CA PHE A 159 2.15 6.27 7.21
C PHE A 159 2.85 6.40 5.87
N LEU A 160 4.15 6.63 5.92
CA LEU A 160 4.99 6.87 4.76
C LEU A 160 5.89 5.68 4.52
N LEU A 161 6.10 5.31 3.26
CA LEU A 161 7.10 4.34 2.88
C LEU A 161 8.50 4.90 3.16
N TYR A 162 9.35 4.13 3.84
CA TYR A 162 10.78 4.45 3.96
C TYR A 162 11.51 3.92 2.71
N PRO A 163 12.12 4.79 1.88
CA PRO A 163 12.74 4.36 0.64
C PRO A 163 14.19 3.91 0.88
N GLU A 164 14.42 2.61 0.75
CA GLU A 164 15.72 1.97 1.01
C GLU A 164 16.74 2.18 -0.13
N THR A 165 16.29 2.52 -1.34
CA THR A 165 17.15 2.62 -2.53
C THR A 165 16.93 3.91 -3.29
N THR A 166 17.97 4.43 -3.95
CA THR A 166 17.88 5.63 -4.79
C THR A 166 16.81 5.50 -5.87
N GLU A 167 16.66 4.31 -6.47
CA GLU A 167 15.61 4.07 -7.47
C GLU A 167 14.20 4.26 -6.88
N ILE A 168 13.96 3.78 -5.66
CA ILE A 168 12.67 3.97 -4.98
C ILE A 168 12.49 5.46 -4.61
N ILE A 169 13.56 6.13 -4.16
CA ILE A 169 13.53 7.58 -3.87
C ILE A 169 13.09 8.37 -5.10
N ASP A 170 13.73 8.14 -6.24
CA ASP A 170 13.46 8.87 -7.49
C ASP A 170 12.02 8.61 -7.99
N LEU A 171 11.57 7.36 -7.92
CA LEU A 171 10.19 7.01 -8.29
C LEU A 171 9.18 7.70 -7.38
N LEU A 172 9.35 7.64 -6.06
CA LEU A 172 8.45 8.31 -5.12
C LEU A 172 8.48 9.84 -5.29
N GLY A 173 9.64 10.42 -5.62
CA GLY A 173 9.78 11.83 -5.98
C GLY A 173 8.95 12.20 -7.20
N SER A 174 8.98 11.38 -8.25
CA SER A 174 8.17 11.58 -9.47
C SER A 174 6.66 11.46 -9.22
N LEU A 175 6.26 10.63 -8.25
CA LEU A 175 4.87 10.45 -7.86
C LEU A 175 4.35 11.57 -6.93
N GLY A 176 5.26 12.36 -6.35
CA GLY A 176 4.91 13.44 -5.41
C GLY A 176 4.35 12.96 -4.07
N THR A 177 4.43 11.65 -3.77
CA THR A 177 3.91 11.09 -2.53
C THR A 177 4.68 9.87 -2.05
N ARG A 178 4.79 9.74 -0.73
CA ARG A 178 5.30 8.55 -0.03
C ARG A 178 4.22 7.89 0.82
N ASN A 179 3.00 8.43 0.81
CA ASN A 179 1.89 7.97 1.64
C ASN A 179 1.44 6.58 1.17
N ILE A 180 1.58 5.59 2.06
CA ILE A 180 1.35 4.18 1.75
C ILE A 180 -0.07 3.93 1.24
N LEU A 181 -1.07 4.51 1.90
CA LEU A 181 -2.47 4.32 1.50
C LEU A 181 -2.73 4.91 0.11
N SER A 182 -2.19 6.10 -0.17
CA SER A 182 -2.32 6.76 -1.47
C SER A 182 -1.64 5.95 -2.58
N LEU A 183 -0.42 5.46 -2.33
CA LEU A 183 0.31 4.61 -3.26
C LEU A 183 -0.43 3.29 -3.55
N SER A 184 -0.93 2.62 -2.49
CA SER A 184 -1.69 1.38 -2.61
C SER A 184 -3.00 1.57 -3.34
N LYS A 185 -3.71 2.68 -3.12
CA LYS A 185 -4.93 3.00 -3.86
C LYS A 185 -4.68 3.10 -5.36
N SER A 186 -3.71 3.94 -5.77
CA SER A 186 -3.37 4.10 -7.18
C SER A 186 -2.94 2.77 -7.83
N CYS A 187 -2.12 1.97 -7.12
CA CYS A 187 -1.70 0.67 -7.62
C CYS A 187 -2.87 -0.31 -7.75
N TYR A 188 -3.78 -0.35 -6.77
CA TYR A 188 -4.97 -1.18 -6.81
C TYR A 188 -5.87 -0.85 -8.00
N GLU A 189 -6.15 0.44 -8.23
CA GLU A 189 -6.96 0.90 -9.37
C GLU A 189 -6.35 0.46 -10.71
N ILE A 190 -5.03 0.61 -10.89
CA ILE A 190 -4.33 0.15 -12.10
C ILE A 190 -4.41 -1.38 -12.26
N LEU A 191 -4.34 -2.14 -11.16
CA LEU A 191 -4.44 -3.60 -11.20
C LEU A 191 -5.88 -4.08 -11.47
N CYS A 192 -6.90 -3.32 -11.08
CA CYS A 192 -8.28 -3.54 -11.51
C CYS A 192 -8.43 -3.36 -13.03
N ASP A 193 -7.89 -2.26 -13.57
CA ASP A 193 -7.89 -2.02 -15.03
C ASP A 193 -7.14 -3.11 -15.79
N TYR A 194 -5.99 -3.53 -15.24
CA TYR A 194 -5.19 -4.61 -15.81
C TYR A 194 -5.92 -5.96 -15.76
N TYR A 195 -6.68 -6.22 -14.69
CA TYR A 195 -7.53 -7.40 -14.61
C TYR A 195 -8.67 -7.34 -15.65
N GLY A 196 -9.31 -6.19 -15.85
CA GLY A 196 -10.30 -6.02 -16.91
C GLY A 196 -9.71 -6.27 -18.30
N TYR A 197 -8.50 -5.77 -18.56
CA TYR A 197 -7.75 -6.09 -19.79
C TYR A 197 -7.49 -7.60 -19.94
N TYR A 198 -7.10 -8.27 -18.86
CA TYR A 198 -6.94 -9.72 -18.82
C TYR A 198 -8.24 -10.47 -19.14
N GLU A 199 -9.37 -10.08 -18.56
CA GLU A 199 -10.67 -10.71 -18.81
C GLU A 199 -11.07 -10.65 -20.28
N VAL A 200 -10.90 -9.50 -20.94
CA VAL A 200 -11.17 -9.32 -22.37
C VAL A 200 -10.30 -10.25 -23.23
N LYS A 201 -9.05 -10.51 -22.82
CA LYS A 201 -8.16 -11.42 -23.54
C LYS A 201 -8.58 -12.88 -23.36
N ILE A 202 -8.96 -13.29 -22.15
CA ILE A 202 -9.33 -14.69 -21.87
C ILE A 202 -10.77 -15.06 -22.27
N SER A 203 -11.66 -14.07 -22.47
CA SER A 203 -13.04 -14.31 -22.93
C SER A 203 -13.10 -14.90 -24.34
N ASN A 204 -12.01 -14.78 -25.11
CA ASN A 204 -11.89 -15.36 -26.45
C ASN A 204 -11.59 -16.87 -26.42
N TYR A 205 -11.36 -17.47 -25.25
CA TYR A 205 -10.98 -18.88 -25.10
C TYR A 205 -12.02 -19.66 -24.27
N PRO A 206 -12.69 -20.68 -24.84
CA PRO A 206 -13.73 -21.46 -24.16
C PRO A 206 -13.18 -22.27 -22.96
N ASP A 207 -14.04 -22.50 -21.96
CA ASP A 207 -13.71 -23.10 -20.65
C ASP A 207 -13.29 -24.58 -20.67
N SER A 208 -13.35 -25.25 -21.81
CA SER A 208 -13.14 -26.70 -21.94
C SER A 208 -11.70 -27.19 -21.66
N ILE A 209 -10.76 -26.29 -21.34
CA ILE A 209 -9.33 -26.62 -21.14
C ILE A 209 -8.96 -26.72 -19.65
N LEU A 210 -9.74 -26.14 -18.73
CA LEU A 210 -9.39 -26.08 -17.30
C LEU A 210 -9.65 -27.37 -16.51
N ASN A 211 -10.37 -28.35 -17.08
CA ASN A 211 -10.75 -29.59 -16.40
C ASN A 211 -9.89 -30.82 -16.78
N GLN A 212 -8.80 -30.66 -17.55
CA GLN A 212 -8.01 -31.82 -18.01
C GLN A 212 -6.87 -32.27 -17.09
N GLU A 213 -6.54 -31.55 -16.01
CA GLU A 213 -5.47 -31.96 -15.08
C GLU A 213 -5.91 -32.94 -13.96
N SER A 214 -7.16 -33.44 -13.96
CA SER A 214 -7.64 -34.40 -12.94
C SER A 214 -7.75 -35.86 -13.39
N LYS A 215 -7.33 -36.20 -14.62
CA LYS A 215 -7.44 -37.58 -15.17
C LYS A 215 -6.12 -38.16 -15.70
N GLY A 216 -5.00 -37.70 -15.16
CA GLY A 216 -3.67 -38.03 -15.66
C GLY A 216 -2.76 -38.79 -14.70
N GLU A 217 -3.28 -39.50 -13.69
CA GLU A 217 -2.47 -40.46 -12.92
C GLU A 217 -3.21 -41.78 -12.70
N SER A 218 -2.43 -42.86 -12.87
CA SER A 218 -2.68 -44.30 -12.69
C SER A 218 -3.07 -45.12 -13.93
N PRO A 219 -2.48 -46.33 -14.08
CA PRO A 219 -1.84 -47.18 -13.05
C PRO A 219 -0.33 -47.04 -12.95
#